data_AF-L1QCF0-F1
#
_entry.id   AF-L1QCF0-F1
#
_cell.length_a   1.000
_cell.length_b   1.000
_cell.length_c   1.000
_cell.angle_alpha   90.00
_cell.angle_beta   90.00
_cell.angle_gamma   90.00
#
_symmetry.space_group_name_H-M   'P 1'
#
loop_
_entity.id
_entity.type
_entity.pdbx_description
1 polymer ?
#
loop_
_entity_poly.entity_id
_entity_poly.type
_entity_poly.pdbx_seq_one_letter_code
_entity_poly.pdbx_strand_id
1 'polypeptide(L)'
;MERICFSNNEGIPQYSCSTCYRCNSIFGKSLCEIKKRGCCWYYPKFTLYEIHKMVKDKDGLATLNKILNLPNTIIYNYYIHCKGFFDSESYELFVNSNGTSSLKFATDFEIKEVNESIIKEENLHTYEEYDIQEVNSLKKPKVIKDVSMFFRACPFIEPGKGCSLDIKYRSFICNFFICDEITEKLDNNSEFKRYIEERDNYIRWIEWENSSLEALLRQQKLNLVNNLNEVIETLKGINLNEYNFPELNDIHLELE
;
A
#
# COMPACT_ATOMS: atom_id res chain seq x y z
N MET A 1 -4.12 23.25 10.30
CA MET A 1 -3.07 23.44 9.28
C MET A 1 -2.82 22.11 8.61
N GLU A 2 -2.66 22.10 7.30
CA GLU A 2 -2.43 20.88 6.53
C GLU A 2 -0.98 20.43 6.71
N ARG A 3 -0.75 19.14 6.92
CA ARG A 3 0.55 18.61 7.34
C ARG A 3 0.70 17.12 7.07
N ILE A 4 1.95 16.69 6.93
CA ILE A 4 2.37 15.30 7.12
C ILE A 4 2.84 15.15 8.55
N CYS A 5 2.37 14.11 9.23
CA CYS A 5 2.74 13.77 10.58
C CYS A 5 3.37 12.38 10.64
N PHE A 6 4.40 12.27 11.45
CA PHE A 6 4.92 11.00 11.94
C PHE A 6 4.19 10.60 13.22
N SER A 7 3.98 9.30 13.38
CA SER A 7 3.54 8.70 14.64
C SER A 7 4.19 7.33 14.80
N ASN A 8 4.48 6.95 16.04
CA ASN A 8 4.97 5.63 16.39
C ASN A 8 4.02 5.01 17.42
N ASN A 9 3.21 4.04 16.99
CA ASN A 9 2.24 3.37 17.85
C ASN A 9 2.75 1.99 18.21
N GLU A 10 3.17 1.78 19.46
CA GLU A 10 3.70 0.49 19.95
C GLU A 10 4.86 -0.07 19.08
N GLY A 11 5.80 0.81 18.67
CA GLY A 11 6.93 0.42 17.82
C GLY A 11 6.59 0.32 16.32
N ILE A 12 5.38 0.76 15.93
CA ILE A 12 4.91 0.75 14.55
C ILE A 12 4.93 2.17 13.98
N PRO A 13 5.94 2.52 13.18
CA PRO A 13 6.02 3.83 12.54
C PRO A 13 4.94 3.99 11.47
N GLN A 14 4.37 5.18 11.40
CA GLN A 14 3.33 5.55 10.44
C GLN A 14 3.51 7.00 9.98
N TYR A 15 3.33 7.22 8.68
CA TYR A 15 3.14 8.53 8.09
C TYR A 15 1.65 8.75 7.83
N SER A 16 1.19 9.94 8.19
CA SER A 16 -0.18 10.37 7.95
C SER A 16 -0.18 11.73 7.29
N CYS A 17 -1.13 11.96 6.40
CA CYS A 17 -1.36 13.28 5.79
C CYS A 17 -2.73 13.78 6.22
N SER A 18 -2.77 14.98 6.80
CA SER A 18 -4.00 15.53 7.37
C SER A 18 -5.03 15.93 6.32
N THR A 19 -4.72 15.85 5.02
CA THR A 19 -5.65 16.12 3.92
C THR A 19 -6.25 14.86 3.29
N CYS A 20 -5.81 13.66 3.69
CA CYS A 20 -6.30 12.40 3.12
C CYS A 20 -7.82 12.19 3.28
N TYR A 21 -8.46 12.80 4.29
CA TYR A 21 -9.92 12.72 4.46
C TYR A 21 -10.71 13.48 3.37
N ARG A 22 -10.07 14.41 2.65
CA ARG A 22 -10.60 15.12 1.47
C ARG A 22 -9.91 14.68 0.18
N CYS A 23 -9.45 13.43 0.13
CA CYS A 23 -8.66 12.91 -0.98
C CYS A 23 -9.37 13.10 -2.33
N ASN A 24 -8.72 13.87 -3.21
CA ASN A 24 -9.08 14.03 -4.62
C ASN A 24 -8.01 13.38 -5.53
N SER A 25 -7.10 12.59 -4.97
CA SER A 25 -6.06 11.88 -5.71
C SER A 25 -6.68 10.91 -6.70
N ILE A 26 -6.05 10.77 -7.87
CA ILE A 26 -6.45 9.78 -8.86
C ILE A 26 -6.34 8.36 -8.28
N PHE A 27 -5.34 8.10 -7.43
CA PHE A 27 -5.16 6.83 -6.72
C PHE A 27 -6.32 6.49 -5.77
N GLY A 28 -7.12 7.48 -5.37
CA GLY A 28 -8.32 7.28 -4.56
C GLY A 28 -9.58 6.87 -5.34
N LYS A 29 -9.58 7.07 -6.66
CA LYS A 29 -10.76 6.87 -7.53
C LYS A 29 -11.05 5.40 -7.74
N SER A 30 -12.33 5.03 -7.73
CA SER A 30 -12.81 3.65 -7.86
C SER A 30 -13.82 3.56 -8.98
N LEU A 31 -13.55 2.70 -9.97
CA LEU A 31 -14.48 2.38 -11.05
C LEU A 31 -15.29 1.10 -10.76
N CYS A 32 -15.09 0.48 -9.60
CA CYS A 32 -15.86 -0.69 -9.16
C CYS A 32 -16.89 -0.33 -8.07
N GLU A 33 -17.65 -1.34 -7.61
CA GLU A 33 -18.71 -1.19 -6.59
C GLU A 33 -18.22 -0.55 -5.30
N ILE A 34 -16.97 -0.82 -4.91
CA ILE A 34 -16.40 -0.35 -3.65
C ILE A 34 -15.91 1.09 -3.81
N LYS A 35 -16.77 2.04 -3.40
CA LYS A 35 -16.48 3.47 -3.42
C LYS A 35 -15.77 3.97 -2.16
N LYS A 36 -15.19 5.17 -2.22
CA LYS A 36 -14.51 5.86 -1.10
C LYS A 36 -13.48 4.97 -0.36
N ARG A 37 -12.72 4.18 -1.12
CA ARG A 37 -11.68 3.27 -0.58
C ARG A 37 -10.32 3.93 -0.34
N GLY A 38 -10.15 5.20 -0.72
CA GLY A 38 -8.85 5.86 -0.70
C GLY A 38 -7.80 5.05 -1.49
N CYS A 39 -6.58 4.97 -0.98
CA CYS A 39 -5.48 4.21 -1.58
C CYS A 39 -5.57 2.68 -1.36
N CYS A 40 -6.65 2.15 -0.79
CA CYS A 40 -6.81 0.73 -0.50
C CYS A 40 -7.25 -0.09 -1.74
N TRP A 41 -6.55 0.07 -2.87
CA TRP A 41 -6.71 -0.74 -4.09
C TRP A 41 -5.77 -1.95 -4.12
N TYR A 42 -4.68 -1.93 -3.35
CA TYR A 42 -3.69 -3.01 -3.33
C TYR A 42 -4.14 -4.22 -2.51
N TYR A 43 -3.56 -5.39 -2.80
CA TYR A 43 -3.79 -6.61 -2.04
C TYR A 43 -2.64 -6.84 -1.05
N PRO A 44 -2.92 -6.84 0.26
CA PRO A 44 -1.87 -6.93 1.25
C PRO A 44 -1.23 -8.32 1.30
N LYS A 45 0.10 -8.30 1.40
CA LYS A 45 0.92 -9.45 1.76
C LYS A 45 1.35 -9.30 3.21
N PHE A 46 1.14 -10.36 3.99
CA PHE A 46 1.62 -10.48 5.36
C PHE A 46 2.82 -11.42 5.34
N THR A 47 4.00 -10.86 5.54
CA THR A 47 5.27 -11.60 5.58
C THR A 47 5.44 -12.27 6.95
N LEU A 48 6.53 -13.03 7.12
CA LEU A 48 6.85 -13.63 8.42
C LEU A 48 6.92 -12.58 9.52
N TYR A 49 7.40 -11.37 9.25
CA TYR A 49 7.43 -10.27 10.21
C TYR A 49 6.02 -9.86 10.70
N GLU A 50 5.07 -9.63 9.79
CA GLU A 50 3.70 -9.31 10.22
C GLU A 50 3.04 -10.47 10.96
N ILE A 51 3.23 -11.71 10.49
CA ILE A 51 2.71 -12.90 11.15
C ILE A 51 3.32 -13.04 12.55
N HIS A 52 4.63 -12.82 12.68
CA HIS A 52 5.35 -12.89 13.94
C HIS A 52 4.81 -11.89 14.96
N LYS A 53 4.50 -10.66 14.53
CA LYS A 53 3.78 -9.68 15.37
C LYS A 53 2.39 -10.17 15.78
N MET A 54 1.60 -10.65 14.82
CA MET A 54 0.23 -11.11 15.09
C MET A 54 0.18 -12.26 16.10
N VAL A 55 1.15 -13.18 16.09
CA VAL A 55 1.10 -14.33 17.00
C VAL A 55 1.47 -14.00 18.45
N LYS A 56 1.89 -12.76 18.76
CA LYS A 56 2.33 -12.37 20.12
C LYS A 56 1.23 -12.13 21.12
N ASP A 57 0.05 -11.77 20.66
CA ASP A 57 -1.04 -11.40 21.54
C ASP A 57 -2.36 -12.00 21.02
N LYS A 58 -3.40 -11.92 21.85
CA LYS A 58 -4.71 -12.51 21.54
C LYS A 58 -5.41 -11.81 20.37
N ASP A 59 -5.25 -10.50 20.25
CA ASP A 59 -5.92 -9.69 19.23
C ASP A 59 -5.25 -9.90 17.86
N GLY A 60 -3.92 -10.05 17.86
CA GLY A 60 -3.13 -10.41 16.70
C GLY A 60 -3.45 -11.83 16.22
N LEU A 61 -3.59 -12.81 17.12
CA LEU A 61 -4.01 -14.16 16.75
C LEU A 61 -5.44 -14.16 16.18
N ALA A 62 -6.35 -13.39 16.76
CA ALA A 62 -7.69 -13.20 16.20
C ALA A 62 -7.64 -12.56 14.80
N THR A 63 -6.76 -11.58 14.60
CA THR A 63 -6.52 -10.92 13.31
C THR A 63 -5.96 -11.90 12.27
N LEU A 64 -4.95 -12.71 12.62
CA LEU A 64 -4.39 -13.75 11.76
C LEU A 64 -5.44 -14.80 11.39
N ASN A 65 -6.26 -15.23 12.35
CA ASN A 65 -7.38 -16.14 12.07
C ASN A 65 -8.39 -15.51 11.11
N LYS A 66 -8.72 -14.22 11.24
CA LYS A 66 -9.58 -13.51 10.29
C LYS A 66 -8.97 -13.50 8.89
N ILE A 67 -7.67 -13.20 8.77
CA ILE A 67 -6.90 -13.19 7.52
C ILE A 67 -6.96 -14.56 6.83
N LEU A 68 -6.70 -15.63 7.58
CA LEU A 68 -6.70 -17.01 7.07
C LEU A 68 -8.08 -17.48 6.59
N ASN A 69 -9.16 -16.95 7.16
CA ASN A 69 -10.54 -17.30 6.82
C ASN A 69 -11.15 -16.42 5.70
N LEU A 70 -10.40 -15.47 5.13
CA LEU A 70 -10.89 -14.69 3.98
C LEU A 70 -10.94 -15.57 2.71
N PRO A 71 -11.96 -15.40 1.86
CA PRO A 71 -12.25 -16.32 0.76
C PRO A 71 -11.16 -16.41 -0.31
N ASN A 72 -10.38 -15.34 -0.50
CA ASN A 72 -9.36 -15.25 -1.54
C ASN A 72 -7.94 -15.15 -0.96
N THR A 73 -7.73 -15.64 0.26
CA THR A 73 -6.42 -15.72 0.88
C THR A 73 -5.61 -16.88 0.30
N ILE A 74 -4.38 -16.58 -0.13
CA ILE A 74 -3.43 -17.58 -0.64
C ILE A 74 -2.25 -17.64 0.32
N ILE A 75 -1.93 -18.85 0.79
CA ILE A 75 -0.78 -19.11 1.64
C ILE A 75 0.39 -19.54 0.76
N TYR A 76 1.50 -18.82 0.86
CA TYR A 76 2.79 -19.18 0.26
C TYR A 76 3.74 -19.65 1.36
N ASN A 77 4.87 -20.24 0.99
CA ASN A 77 5.81 -20.83 1.95
C ASN A 77 6.17 -19.90 3.13
N TYR A 78 6.33 -18.59 2.87
CA TYR A 78 6.80 -17.62 3.87
C TYR A 78 6.03 -16.28 3.85
N TYR A 79 4.85 -16.24 3.22
CA TYR A 79 3.94 -15.10 3.36
C TYR A 79 2.50 -15.51 3.05
N ILE A 80 1.54 -14.69 3.50
CA ILE A 80 0.12 -14.83 3.21
C ILE A 80 -0.31 -13.66 2.33
N HIS A 81 -1.03 -13.92 1.24
CA HIS A 81 -1.52 -12.89 0.32
C HIS A 81 -3.03 -12.85 0.34
N CYS A 82 -3.61 -11.75 0.81
CA CYS A 82 -5.06 -11.57 0.86
C CYS A 82 -5.53 -10.85 -0.39
N LYS A 83 -6.00 -11.60 -1.39
CA LYS A 83 -6.59 -10.98 -2.58
C LYS A 83 -7.96 -10.42 -2.22
N GLY A 84 -8.19 -9.16 -2.60
CA GLY A 84 -9.44 -8.48 -2.38
C GLY A 84 -10.42 -8.68 -3.53
N PHE A 85 -11.38 -7.76 -3.61
CA PHE A 85 -12.35 -7.71 -4.69
C PHE A 85 -11.69 -7.19 -5.97
N PHE A 86 -11.93 -7.87 -7.10
CA PHE A 86 -11.56 -7.42 -8.44
C PHE A 86 -12.77 -7.50 -9.35
N ASP A 87 -13.18 -6.36 -9.91
CA ASP A 87 -14.19 -6.31 -10.96
C ASP A 87 -13.52 -6.54 -12.33
N SER A 88 -13.24 -7.81 -12.63
CA SER A 88 -12.55 -8.20 -13.87
C SER A 88 -13.38 -7.90 -15.11
N GLU A 89 -14.71 -8.03 -15.04
CA GLU A 89 -15.60 -7.74 -16.16
C GLU A 89 -15.56 -6.25 -16.53
N SER A 90 -15.71 -5.35 -15.56
CA SER A 90 -15.60 -3.91 -15.83
C SER A 90 -14.19 -3.51 -16.27
N TYR A 91 -13.15 -4.15 -15.72
CA TYR A 91 -11.77 -3.92 -16.13
C TYR A 91 -11.53 -4.31 -17.61
N GLU A 92 -11.95 -5.51 -18.00
CA GLU A 92 -11.81 -5.99 -19.38
C GLU A 92 -12.61 -5.12 -20.35
N LEU A 93 -13.83 -4.73 -19.99
CA LEU A 93 -14.64 -3.82 -20.78
C LEU A 93 -13.97 -2.44 -20.94
N PHE A 94 -13.41 -1.90 -19.86
CA PHE A 94 -12.68 -0.63 -19.89
C PHE A 94 -11.46 -0.71 -20.80
N VAL A 95 -10.63 -1.76 -20.68
CA VAL A 95 -9.44 -1.94 -21.53
C VAL A 95 -9.83 -2.13 -22.99
N ASN A 96 -10.78 -3.02 -23.30
CA ASN A 96 -11.17 -3.35 -24.68
C ASN A 96 -11.85 -2.17 -25.39
N SER A 97 -12.53 -1.31 -24.64
CA SER A 97 -13.19 -0.12 -25.20
C SER A 97 -12.33 1.14 -25.17
N ASN A 98 -11.08 1.06 -24.70
CA ASN A 98 -10.25 2.24 -24.41
C ASN A 98 -10.99 3.26 -23.53
N GLY A 99 -11.74 2.75 -22.56
CA GLY A 99 -12.54 3.49 -21.60
C GLY A 99 -13.68 4.31 -22.22
N THR A 100 -14.21 3.91 -23.38
CA THR A 100 -15.37 4.57 -24.00
C THR A 100 -16.71 3.92 -23.66
N SER A 101 -16.69 2.70 -23.12
CA SER A 101 -17.91 1.99 -22.71
C SER A 101 -18.38 2.41 -21.33
N SER A 102 -19.70 2.44 -21.14
CA SER A 102 -20.33 2.61 -19.82
C SER A 102 -19.97 1.45 -18.90
N LEU A 103 -19.66 1.74 -17.63
CA LEU A 103 -19.38 0.74 -16.61
C LEU A 103 -20.53 0.65 -15.60
N LYS A 104 -20.76 -0.54 -15.06
CA LYS A 104 -21.86 -0.80 -14.11
C LYS A 104 -21.81 0.10 -12.86
N PHE A 105 -20.60 0.38 -12.38
CA PHE A 105 -20.39 1.08 -11.12
C PHE A 105 -19.71 2.44 -11.28
N ALA A 106 -19.50 2.93 -12.49
CA ALA A 106 -18.83 4.20 -12.73
C ALA A 106 -19.61 5.09 -13.68
N THR A 107 -19.61 6.38 -13.37
CA THR A 107 -20.16 7.42 -14.24
C THR A 107 -19.24 7.71 -15.42
N ASP A 108 -19.80 8.19 -16.53
CA ASP A 108 -19.01 8.64 -17.69
C ASP A 108 -17.96 9.70 -17.31
N PHE A 109 -18.26 10.53 -16.30
CA PHE A 109 -17.31 11.50 -15.76
C PHE A 109 -16.11 10.83 -15.07
N GLU A 110 -16.35 9.85 -14.17
CA GLU A 110 -15.27 9.11 -13.49
C GLU A 110 -14.42 8.33 -14.50
N ILE A 111 -15.04 7.71 -15.50
CA ILE A 111 -14.36 6.98 -16.58
C ILE A 111 -13.45 7.93 -17.36
N LYS A 112 -13.98 9.08 -17.77
CA LYS A 112 -13.23 10.11 -18.49
C LYS A 112 -12.05 10.63 -17.67
N GLU A 113 -12.27 10.96 -16.40
CA GLU A 113 -11.22 11.45 -15.49
C GLU A 113 -10.07 10.44 -15.35
N VAL A 114 -10.39 9.15 -15.20
CA VAL A 114 -9.39 8.07 -15.16
C VAL A 114 -8.65 7.94 -16.49
N ASN A 115 -9.36 7.89 -17.62
CA ASN A 115 -8.76 7.81 -18.95
C ASN A 115 -7.78 8.96 -19.23
N GLU A 116 -8.14 10.18 -18.88
CA GLU A 116 -7.30 11.37 -19.07
C GLU A 116 -6.04 11.35 -18.19
N SER A 117 -6.05 10.58 -17.11
CA SER A 117 -4.93 10.43 -16.19
C SER A 117 -3.96 9.31 -16.58
N ILE A 118 -4.36 8.40 -17.49
CA ILE A 118 -3.51 7.28 -17.94
C ILE A 118 -2.56 7.76 -19.04
N ILE A 119 -1.27 7.47 -18.90
CA ILE A 119 -0.30 7.68 -19.97
C ILE A 119 -0.48 6.58 -21.02
N LYS A 120 -0.87 6.94 -22.23
CA LYS A 120 -0.88 6.02 -23.38
C LYS A 120 0.56 5.68 -23.78
N GLU A 121 0.87 4.42 -24.03
CA GLU A 121 2.22 3.90 -24.38
C GLU A 121 2.90 4.69 -25.51
N GLU A 122 2.13 5.27 -26.42
CA GLU A 122 2.61 6.15 -27.51
C GLU A 122 3.38 7.39 -27.02
N ASN A 123 3.22 7.80 -25.75
CA ASN A 123 3.94 8.92 -25.13
C ASN A 123 5.17 8.48 -24.31
N LEU A 124 5.49 7.18 -24.28
CA LEU A 124 6.65 6.66 -23.53
C LEU A 124 7.98 6.97 -24.24
N HIS A 125 7.95 7.20 -25.56
CA HIS A 125 9.14 7.37 -26.40
C HIS A 125 9.72 8.80 -26.46
N THR A 126 9.16 9.79 -25.77
CA THR A 126 9.70 11.17 -25.77
C THR A 126 10.62 11.49 -24.59
N TYR A 127 10.99 10.51 -23.76
CA TYR A 127 11.69 10.76 -22.49
C TYR A 127 13.11 10.18 -22.37
N GLU A 128 13.66 9.52 -23.40
CA GLU A 128 15.05 9.01 -23.33
C GLU A 128 16.12 10.00 -23.81
N GLU A 129 15.78 11.08 -24.51
CA GLU A 129 16.76 12.10 -24.92
C GLU A 129 16.10 13.49 -25.03
N TYR A 130 15.94 14.23 -23.93
CA TYR A 130 15.85 15.70 -24.06
C TYR A 130 16.52 16.41 -22.88
N ASP A 131 17.36 17.35 -23.27
CA ASP A 131 18.32 18.13 -22.51
C ASP A 131 17.72 18.80 -21.25
N ILE A 132 18.48 18.70 -20.15
CA ILE A 132 18.15 19.19 -18.81
C ILE A 132 18.41 20.69 -18.73
N GLN A 133 17.78 21.54 -19.55
CA GLN A 133 17.97 22.99 -19.40
C GLN A 133 16.75 23.91 -19.50
N GLU A 134 15.57 23.48 -19.97
CA GLU A 134 14.54 24.51 -20.19
C GLU A 134 13.06 24.06 -20.13
N VAL A 135 12.58 23.47 -19.02
CA VAL A 135 11.15 23.58 -18.69
C VAL A 135 10.89 23.60 -17.17
N ASN A 136 10.99 24.78 -16.55
CA ASN A 136 10.71 25.02 -15.12
C ASN A 136 9.20 24.99 -14.74
N SER A 137 8.35 24.24 -15.45
CA SER A 137 6.91 24.19 -15.09
C SER A 137 6.12 22.98 -15.60
N LEU A 138 6.75 21.99 -16.26
CA LEU A 138 6.02 20.76 -16.61
C LEU A 138 6.02 19.82 -15.40
N LYS A 139 4.86 19.79 -14.70
CA LYS A 139 4.52 18.70 -13.77
C LYS A 139 4.84 17.38 -14.47
N LYS A 140 5.70 16.55 -13.87
CA LYS A 140 5.89 15.17 -14.33
C LYS A 140 4.49 14.55 -14.49
N PRO A 141 4.15 13.94 -15.62
CA PRO A 141 2.84 13.30 -15.75
C PRO A 141 2.77 12.17 -14.72
N LYS A 142 1.68 12.13 -13.95
CA LYS A 142 1.43 11.04 -12.98
C LYS A 142 1.33 9.72 -13.75
N VAL A 143 2.36 8.88 -13.67
CA VAL A 143 2.43 7.67 -14.48
C VAL A 143 1.58 6.57 -13.84
N ILE A 144 0.31 6.46 -14.21
CA ILE A 144 -0.50 5.28 -13.87
C ILE A 144 -0.09 4.13 -14.79
N LYS A 145 0.72 3.20 -14.26
CA LYS A 145 1.16 1.99 -14.99
C LYS A 145 0.18 0.83 -14.89
N ASP A 146 -0.56 0.72 -13.77
CA ASP A 146 -1.51 -0.38 -13.54
C ASP A 146 -2.95 0.14 -13.46
N VAL A 147 -3.64 0.17 -14.59
CA VAL A 147 -5.04 0.64 -14.68
C VAL A 147 -6.02 -0.29 -13.96
N SER A 148 -5.63 -1.52 -13.65
CA SER A 148 -6.50 -2.45 -12.92
C SER A 148 -6.72 -2.00 -11.46
N MET A 149 -5.89 -1.10 -10.91
CA MET A 149 -6.08 -0.55 -9.56
C MET A 149 -7.45 0.13 -9.38
N PHE A 150 -8.02 0.68 -10.45
CA PHE A 150 -9.35 1.32 -10.43
C PHE A 150 -10.50 0.32 -10.23
N PHE A 151 -10.23 -0.96 -10.46
CA PHE A 151 -11.21 -2.04 -10.42
C PHE A 151 -11.01 -2.98 -9.24
N ARG A 152 -10.04 -2.67 -8.37
CA ARG A 152 -9.65 -3.48 -7.22
C ARG A 152 -9.98 -2.78 -5.90
N ALA A 153 -10.21 -3.58 -4.87
CA ALA A 153 -10.30 -3.10 -3.50
C ALA A 153 -9.71 -4.12 -2.52
N CYS A 154 -8.92 -3.62 -1.57
CA CYS A 154 -8.35 -4.40 -0.46
C CYS A 154 -9.46 -5.09 0.35
N PRO A 155 -9.30 -6.36 0.80
CA PRO A 155 -10.34 -7.06 1.54
C PRO A 155 -10.63 -6.48 2.94
N PHE A 156 -9.79 -5.56 3.43
CA PHE A 156 -9.96 -4.92 4.74
C PHE A 156 -10.58 -3.53 4.67
N ILE A 157 -10.88 -3.01 3.48
CA ILE A 157 -11.50 -1.68 3.37
C ILE A 157 -12.98 -1.73 3.80
N GLU A 158 -13.34 -0.82 4.69
CA GLU A 158 -14.72 -0.44 4.94
C GLU A 158 -15.00 0.88 4.18
N PRO A 159 -15.88 0.88 3.16
CA PRO A 159 -16.19 2.06 2.35
C PRO A 159 -16.50 3.29 3.21
N GLY A 160 -15.74 4.38 3.00
CA GLY A 160 -15.91 5.63 3.75
C GLY A 160 -15.47 5.61 5.21
N LYS A 161 -15.00 4.48 5.75
CA LYS A 161 -14.47 4.35 7.12
C LYS A 161 -12.98 4.07 7.16
N GLY A 162 -12.43 3.42 6.12
CA GLY A 162 -11.01 3.09 6.02
C GLY A 162 -10.70 1.63 6.35
N CYS A 163 -9.44 1.33 6.65
CA CYS A 163 -8.99 -0.04 6.89
C CYS A 163 -9.50 -0.57 8.23
N SER A 164 -10.11 -1.76 8.21
CA SER A 164 -10.58 -2.50 9.39
C SER A 164 -9.48 -3.23 10.16
N LEU A 165 -8.23 -3.22 9.67
CA LEU A 165 -7.09 -3.74 10.41
C LEU A 165 -6.57 -2.67 11.37
N ASP A 166 -6.22 -3.11 12.57
CA ASP A 166 -5.42 -2.31 13.50
C ASP A 166 -4.09 -1.92 12.83
N ILE A 167 -3.65 -0.68 13.08
CA ILE A 167 -2.42 -0.10 12.55
C ILE A 167 -1.22 -1.01 12.80
N LYS A 168 -1.15 -1.67 13.97
CA LYS A 168 0.02 -2.50 14.31
C LYS A 168 0.17 -3.78 13.48
N TYR A 169 -0.93 -4.25 12.89
CA TYR A 169 -0.96 -5.44 12.05
C TYR A 169 -0.97 -5.13 10.54
N ARG A 170 -0.95 -3.85 10.16
CA ARG A 170 -0.81 -3.44 8.76
C ARG A 170 0.62 -3.67 8.27
N SER A 171 0.76 -3.89 6.96
CA SER A 171 2.08 -3.90 6.33
C SER A 171 2.65 -2.49 6.27
N PHE A 172 3.99 -2.38 6.17
CA PHE A 172 4.67 -1.09 6.06
C PHE A 172 4.14 -0.24 4.88
N ILE A 173 3.72 -0.89 3.78
CA ILE A 173 3.11 -0.21 2.63
C ILE A 173 1.92 0.63 3.08
N CYS A 174 1.03 0.06 3.90
CA CYS A 174 -0.14 0.76 4.40
C CYS A 174 0.20 1.90 5.36
N ASN A 175 1.28 1.74 6.13
CA ASN A 175 1.65 2.68 7.18
C ASN A 175 2.47 3.87 6.67
N PHE A 176 3.16 3.74 5.53
CA PHE A 176 3.97 4.81 4.96
C PHE A 176 3.43 5.42 3.67
N PHE A 177 2.30 4.92 3.15
CA PHE A 177 1.76 5.41 1.88
C PHE A 177 1.35 6.89 1.97
N ILE A 178 1.96 7.70 1.11
CA ILE A 178 1.58 9.08 0.80
C ILE A 178 1.47 9.15 -0.72
N CYS A 179 0.40 9.74 -1.25
CA CYS A 179 0.16 9.76 -2.69
C CYS A 179 1.07 10.76 -3.41
N ASP A 180 1.32 10.50 -4.69
CA ASP A 180 2.24 11.29 -5.52
C ASP A 180 1.86 12.78 -5.56
N GLU A 181 0.56 13.11 -5.49
CA GLU A 181 0.09 14.50 -5.41
C GLU A 181 0.68 15.30 -4.24
N ILE A 182 1.00 14.62 -3.16
CA ILE A 182 1.58 15.22 -1.96
C ILE A 182 3.09 15.12 -2.01
N THR A 183 3.64 13.96 -2.40
CA THR A 183 5.09 13.76 -2.40
C THR A 183 5.80 14.65 -3.42
N GLU A 184 5.23 14.83 -4.63
CA GLU A 184 5.80 15.70 -5.67
C GLU A 184 5.94 17.16 -5.21
N LYS A 185 5.00 17.65 -4.38
CA LYS A 185 5.07 19.00 -3.80
C LYS A 185 6.19 19.15 -2.77
N LEU A 186 6.69 18.03 -2.25
CA LEU A 186 7.71 17.96 -1.22
C LEU A 186 9.05 17.43 -1.74
N ASP A 187 9.22 17.21 -3.04
CA ASP A 187 10.45 16.68 -3.65
C ASP A 187 11.71 17.45 -3.23
N ASN A 188 11.59 18.78 -3.03
CA ASN A 188 12.69 19.65 -2.62
C ASN A 188 12.74 19.92 -1.11
N ASN A 189 11.82 19.38 -0.32
CA ASN A 189 11.78 19.58 1.13
C ASN A 189 12.79 18.65 1.84
N SER A 190 13.73 19.22 2.59
CA SER A 190 14.79 18.44 3.28
C SER A 190 14.25 17.53 4.37
N GLU A 191 13.23 17.95 5.12
CA GLU A 191 12.59 17.09 6.12
C GLU A 191 11.87 15.93 5.44
N PHE A 192 11.20 16.16 4.30
CA PHE A 192 10.56 15.09 3.56
C PHE A 192 11.56 14.06 3.02
N LYS A 193 12.74 14.49 2.56
CA LYS A 193 13.83 13.56 2.20
C LYS A 193 14.22 12.67 3.37
N ARG A 194 14.30 13.23 4.58
CA ARG A 194 14.55 12.45 5.81
C ARG A 194 13.43 11.43 6.10
N TYR A 195 12.16 11.79 5.88
CA TYR A 195 11.06 10.81 5.95
C TYR A 195 11.30 9.64 4.98
N ILE A 196 11.64 9.93 3.72
CA ILE A 196 11.89 8.87 2.73
C ILE A 196 13.07 7.98 3.14
N GLU A 197 14.16 8.57 3.59
CA GLU A 197 15.36 7.84 4.06
C GLU A 197 15.02 6.90 5.22
N GLU A 198 14.31 7.38 6.24
CA GLU A 198 13.98 6.57 7.42
C GLU A 198 12.96 5.47 7.13
N ARG A 199 11.99 5.74 6.25
CA ARG A 199 11.11 4.70 5.70
C ARG A 199 11.94 3.59 5.04
N ASP A 200 12.89 3.97 4.19
CA ASP A 200 13.69 2.99 3.45
C ASP A 200 14.63 2.22 4.39
N ASN A 201 15.17 2.85 5.43
CA ASN A 201 15.92 2.17 6.49
C ASN A 201 15.08 1.10 7.18
N TYR A 202 13.85 1.46 7.57
CA TYR A 202 12.92 0.54 8.23
C TYR A 202 12.49 -0.63 7.31
N ILE A 203 12.23 -0.36 6.02
CA ILE A 203 11.92 -1.41 5.05
C ILE A 203 13.07 -2.41 4.94
N ARG A 204 14.32 -1.94 4.80
CA ARG A 204 15.49 -2.82 4.75
C ARG A 204 15.64 -3.67 6.01
N TRP A 205 15.32 -3.10 7.17
CA TRP A 205 15.31 -3.86 8.42
C TRP A 205 14.20 -4.94 8.43
N ILE A 206 12.98 -4.63 7.97
CA ILE A 206 11.91 -5.63 7.83
C ILE A 206 12.32 -6.77 6.88
N GLU A 207 12.98 -6.44 5.77
CA GLU A 207 13.48 -7.44 4.81
C GLU A 207 14.53 -8.36 5.44
N TRP A 208 15.45 -7.78 6.22
CA TRP A 208 16.44 -8.55 6.99
C TRP A 208 15.79 -9.45 8.04
N GLU A 209 14.80 -8.95 8.78
CA GLU A 209 14.06 -9.74 9.78
C GLU A 209 13.32 -10.90 9.13
N ASN A 210 12.60 -10.64 8.03
CA ASN A 210 11.94 -11.67 7.24
C ASN A 210 12.91 -12.76 6.74
N SER A 211 14.07 -12.34 6.23
CA SER A 211 15.10 -13.26 5.74
C SER A 211 15.65 -14.13 6.88
N SER A 212 15.81 -13.55 8.07
CA SER A 212 16.29 -14.26 9.26
C SER A 212 15.27 -15.29 9.75
N LEU A 213 13.99 -14.92 9.82
CA LEU A 213 12.89 -15.83 10.17
C LEU A 213 12.76 -16.96 9.13
N GLU A 214 12.85 -16.63 7.84
CA GLU A 214 12.78 -17.63 6.76
C GLU A 214 13.94 -18.63 6.86
N ALA A 215 15.18 -18.17 7.08
CA ALA A 215 16.34 -19.04 7.24
C ALA A 215 16.17 -20.02 8.41
N LEU A 216 15.66 -19.54 9.54
CA LEU A 216 15.37 -20.37 10.71
C LEU A 216 14.32 -21.44 10.40
N LEU A 217 13.19 -21.05 9.79
CA LEU A 217 12.13 -22.00 9.41
C LEU A 217 12.64 -23.03 8.39
N ARG A 218 13.45 -22.61 7.40
CA ARG A 218 14.08 -23.51 6.43
C ARG A 218 14.99 -24.54 7.09
N GLN A 219 15.80 -24.13 8.07
CA GLN A 219 16.66 -25.06 8.83
C GLN A 219 15.83 -26.14 9.55
N GLN A 220 14.65 -25.76 10.03
CA GLN A 220 13.69 -26.67 10.67
C GLN A 220 12.79 -27.42 9.66
N LYS A 221 12.97 -27.17 8.35
CA LYS A 221 12.13 -27.69 7.27
C LYS A 221 10.65 -27.32 7.41
N LEU A 222 10.36 -26.17 8.00
CA LEU A 222 9.03 -25.62 8.19
C LEU A 222 8.69 -24.59 7.10
N ASN A 223 7.41 -24.54 6.72
CA ASN A 223 6.84 -23.48 5.90
C ASN A 223 5.32 -23.34 6.19
N LEU A 224 4.73 -22.20 5.84
CA LEU A 224 3.33 -21.91 6.13
C LEU A 224 2.35 -22.81 5.37
N VAL A 225 2.71 -23.34 4.21
CA VAL A 225 1.83 -24.18 3.38
C VAL A 225 1.62 -25.55 4.01
N ASN A 226 2.71 -26.16 4.48
CA ASN A 226 2.71 -27.53 5.00
C ASN A 226 2.64 -27.60 6.52
N ASN A 227 3.04 -26.53 7.23
CA ASN A 227 3.30 -26.54 8.67
C ASN A 227 2.78 -25.25 9.35
N LEU A 228 1.59 -24.77 8.97
CA LEU A 228 1.06 -23.50 9.46
C LEU A 228 1.08 -23.39 10.99
N ASN A 229 0.60 -24.42 11.69
CA ASN A 229 0.51 -24.43 13.15
C ASN A 229 1.90 -24.46 13.79
N GLU A 230 2.80 -25.30 13.30
CA GLU A 230 4.17 -25.39 13.80
C GLU A 230 4.94 -24.09 13.56
N VAL A 231 4.75 -23.44 12.41
CA VAL A 231 5.32 -22.10 12.15
C VAL A 231 4.78 -21.09 13.15
N ILE A 232 3.48 -21.06 13.40
CA ILE A 232 2.87 -20.15 14.39
C ILE A 232 3.48 -20.38 15.78
N GLU A 233 3.59 -21.62 16.24
CA GLU A 233 4.18 -21.94 17.54
C GLU A 233 5.68 -21.59 17.60
N THR A 234 6.43 -21.83 16.53
CA THR A 234 7.84 -21.39 16.43
C THR A 234 7.96 -19.88 16.54
N LEU A 235 7.16 -19.12 15.78
CA LEU A 235 7.18 -17.66 15.81
C LEU A 235 6.74 -17.11 17.18
N LYS A 236 5.79 -17.77 17.87
CA LYS A 236 5.42 -17.40 19.26
C LYS A 236 6.60 -17.47 20.21
N GLY A 237 7.47 -18.47 20.07
CA GLY A 237 8.64 -18.67 20.93
C GLY A 237 9.81 -17.70 20.70
N ILE A 238 9.86 -16.98 19.57
CA ILE A 238 10.97 -16.08 19.20
C ILE A 238 10.66 -14.65 19.66
N ASN A 239 11.54 -13.96 20.37
CA ASN A 239 11.28 -12.55 20.75
C ASN A 239 11.14 -11.64 19.52
N LEU A 240 10.29 -10.62 19.61
CA LEU A 240 10.25 -9.59 18.56
C LEU A 240 11.52 -8.74 18.63
N ASN A 241 12.17 -8.57 17.50
CA ASN A 241 13.13 -7.50 17.33
C ASN A 241 12.38 -6.21 17.03
N GLU A 242 12.84 -5.09 17.60
CA GLU A 242 12.25 -3.77 17.35
C GLU A 242 13.26 -2.90 16.60
N TYR A 243 12.77 -2.21 15.58
CA TYR A 243 13.53 -1.14 14.94
C TYR A 243 13.28 0.16 15.71
N ASN A 244 14.36 0.78 16.19
CA ASN A 244 14.27 2.09 16.82
C ASN A 244 14.10 3.17 15.75
N PHE A 245 12.85 3.42 15.35
CA PHE A 245 12.53 4.43 14.35
C PHE A 245 12.73 5.84 14.94
N PRO A 246 13.51 6.71 14.29
CA PRO A 246 13.78 8.04 14.86
C PRO A 246 12.53 8.92 14.81
N GLU A 247 12.40 9.79 15.82
CA GLU A 247 11.38 10.84 15.80
C GLU A 247 11.61 11.80 14.62
N LEU A 248 10.50 12.17 13.98
CA LEU A 248 10.47 13.06 12.83
C LEU A 248 9.54 14.24 13.11
N ASN A 249 9.93 15.42 12.63
CA ASN A 249 9.12 16.63 12.78
C ASN A 249 7.92 16.60 11.82
N ASP A 250 6.82 17.23 12.22
CA ASP A 250 5.70 17.48 11.30
C ASP A 250 6.16 18.36 10.13
N ILE A 251 5.68 18.03 8.92
CA ILE A 251 5.92 18.84 7.72
C ILE A 251 4.63 19.59 7.40
N HIS A 252 4.68 20.91 7.40
CA HIS A 252 3.53 21.73 7.02
C HIS A 252 3.38 21.80 5.51
N LEU A 253 2.15 21.61 5.04
CA LEU A 253 1.80 21.70 3.63
C LEU A 253 1.28 23.10 3.33
N GLU A 254 1.95 23.80 2.43
CA GLU A 254 1.41 25.00 1.80
C GLU A 254 0.55 24.55 0.60
N LEU A 255 -0.71 24.22 0.86
CA LEU A 255 -1.66 23.90 -0.21
C LEU A 255 -2.44 25.17 -0.54
N GLU A 256 -2.12 25.77 -1.69
CA GLU A 256 -2.96 26.79 -2.35
C GLU A 256 -4.26 26.18 -2.88
#